data_AF-A0ABD4AAG4-F1
#
_entry.id   AF-A0ABD4AAG4-F1
#
_cell.length_a   1.000
_cell.length_b   1.000
_cell.length_c   1.000
_cell.angle_alpha   90.00
_cell.angle_beta   90.00
_cell.angle_gamma   90.00
#
_symmetry.space_group_name_H-M   'P 1'
#
loop_
_entity.id
_entity.type
_entity.pdbx_description
1 polymer ?
#
loop_
_entity_poly.entity_id
_entity_poly.type
_entity_poly.pdbx_seq_one_letter_code
_entity_poly.pdbx_strand_id
1 'polypeptide(L)'
;MKITNYGPSGLNPYMQEIQKTETIKKKAEKTNDQIEISSEALKLQQQTDPARQEKIAHIKDQIQNGTYKIDHQELAKSIYNYYVNKK
;
A
#
# COMPACT_ATOMS: atom_id res chain seq x y z
N MET A 1 19.63 64.26 -5.85
CA MET A 1 19.65 63.08 -6.74
C MET A 1 19.99 61.86 -5.90
N LYS A 2 19.19 60.78 -5.99
CA LYS A 2 19.45 59.51 -5.27
C LYS A 2 20.26 58.59 -6.18
N ILE A 3 21.45 58.20 -5.76
CA ILE A 3 22.35 57.29 -6.50
C ILE A 3 22.07 55.87 -6.02
N THR A 4 21.53 55.02 -6.88
CA THR A 4 21.39 53.57 -6.63
C THR A 4 22.63 52.85 -7.14
N ASN A 5 23.32 52.14 -6.25
CA ASN A 5 24.52 51.37 -6.58
C ASN A 5 24.15 50.15 -7.45
N TYR A 6 24.41 50.22 -8.75
CA TYR A 6 24.33 49.05 -9.64
C TYR A 6 25.68 48.34 -9.66
N GLY A 7 25.98 47.60 -8.59
CA GLY A 7 27.01 46.55 -8.62
C GLY A 7 26.42 45.26 -9.19
N PRO A 8 27.25 44.30 -9.67
CA PRO A 8 26.75 43.03 -10.18
C PRO A 8 25.92 42.36 -9.08
N SER A 9 24.61 42.24 -9.33
CA SER A 9 23.68 41.51 -8.48
C SER A 9 24.31 40.16 -8.15
N GLY A 10 24.38 39.80 -6.86
CA GLY A 10 25.16 38.71 -6.26
C GLY A 10 24.79 37.28 -6.71
N LEU A 11 24.62 37.08 -8.01
CA LEU A 11 24.37 35.83 -8.68
C LEU A 11 25.74 35.28 -9.09
N ASN A 12 26.38 34.56 -8.18
CA ASN A 12 27.59 33.79 -8.49
C ASN A 12 27.22 32.69 -9.51
N PRO A 13 27.73 32.73 -10.76
CA PRO A 13 27.34 31.80 -11.82
C PRO A 13 27.66 30.34 -11.46
N TYR A 14 28.67 30.10 -10.62
CA TYR A 14 29.03 28.78 -10.14
C TYR A 14 27.95 28.13 -9.24
N MET A 15 27.20 28.94 -8.47
CA MET A 15 26.13 28.39 -7.62
C MET A 15 24.91 27.93 -8.43
N GLN A 16 24.72 28.47 -9.63
CA GLN A 16 23.62 28.07 -10.52
C GLN A 16 23.85 26.65 -11.08
N GLU A 17 25.11 26.27 -11.32
CA GLU A 17 25.43 24.92 -11.80
C GLU A 17 25.19 23.88 -10.70
N ILE A 18 25.58 24.17 -9.46
CA ILE A 18 25.32 23.30 -8.31
C ILE A 18 23.81 23.08 -8.15
N GLN A 19 23.01 24.15 -8.19
CA GLN A 19 21.53 24.06 -8.11
C GLN A 19 20.91 23.27 -9.27
N LYS A 20 21.43 23.40 -10.49
CA LYS A 20 21.00 22.59 -11.64
C LYS A 20 21.33 21.10 -11.43
N THR A 21 22.50 20.77 -10.89
CA THR A 21 22.85 19.36 -10.64
C THR A 21 22.01 18.74 -9.51
N GLU A 22 21.70 19.49 -8.45
CA GLU A 22 20.82 19.01 -7.36
C GLU A 22 19.38 18.77 -7.82
N THR A 23 18.85 19.64 -8.69
CA THR A 23 17.49 19.48 -9.23
C THR A 23 17.39 18.28 -10.18
N ILE A 24 18.44 17.97 -10.94
CA ILE A 24 18.52 16.78 -11.80
C ILE A 24 18.61 15.50 -10.96
N LYS A 25 19.40 15.48 -9.87
CA LYS A 25 19.49 14.33 -8.95
C LYS A 25 18.15 14.03 -8.27
N LYS A 26 17.41 15.05 -7.81
CA LYS A 26 16.05 14.90 -7.24
C LYS A 26 15.01 14.40 -8.25
N LYS A 27 15.22 14.63 -9.55
CA LYS A 27 14.36 14.10 -10.62
C LYS A 27 14.67 12.64 -10.94
N ALA A 28 15.93 12.22 -10.82
CA ALA A 28 16.36 10.85 -11.06
C ALA A 28 15.94 9.86 -9.96
N GLU A 29 15.71 10.32 -8.72
CA GLU A 29 15.22 9.48 -7.61
C GLU A 29 13.71 9.18 -7.67
N LYS A 30 12.97 9.74 -8.64
CA LYS A 30 11.50 9.75 -8.64
C LYS A 30 10.82 8.84 -9.65
N THR A 31 11.51 7.82 -10.15
CA THR A 31 10.88 6.74 -10.93
C THR A 31 11.23 5.39 -10.31
N ASN A 32 10.74 5.17 -9.08
CA ASN A 32 10.56 3.81 -8.60
C ASN A 32 9.26 3.30 -9.22
N ASP A 33 9.29 2.11 -9.82
CA ASP A 33 8.07 1.42 -10.24
C ASP A 33 7.22 1.16 -8.99
N GLN A 34 6.18 1.97 -8.78
CA GLN A 34 5.28 1.86 -7.64
C GLN A 34 3.95 1.30 -8.11
N ILE A 35 3.53 0.19 -7.49
CA ILE A 35 2.22 -0.41 -7.69
C ILE A 35 1.34 0.06 -6.53
N GLU A 36 0.33 0.88 -6.83
CA GLU A 36 -0.67 1.32 -5.84
C GLU A 36 -1.92 0.44 -5.91
N ILE A 37 -2.52 0.16 -4.75
CA ILE A 37 -3.80 -0.53 -4.67
C ILE A 37 -4.89 0.47 -5.07
N SER A 38 -5.74 0.12 -6.04
CA SER A 38 -6.87 0.97 -6.46
C SER A 38 -7.80 1.28 -5.29
N SER A 39 -8.28 2.52 -5.23
CA SER A 39 -9.24 2.98 -4.22
C SER A 39 -10.56 2.18 -4.24
N GLU A 40 -10.92 1.62 -5.39
CA GLU A 40 -12.08 0.74 -5.54
C GLU A 40 -11.82 -0.65 -4.94
N ALA A 41 -10.64 -1.22 -5.15
CA ALA A 41 -10.24 -2.50 -4.56
C ALA A 41 -10.20 -2.42 -3.02
N LEU A 42 -9.76 -1.28 -2.48
CA LEU A 42 -9.77 -1.03 -1.04
C LEU A 42 -11.19 -1.02 -0.45
N LYS A 43 -12.15 -0.43 -1.18
CA LYS A 43 -13.57 -0.39 -0.75
C LYS A 43 -14.19 -1.79 -0.73
N LEU A 44 -13.88 -2.61 -1.73
CA LEU A 44 -14.36 -4.01 -1.79
C LEU A 44 -13.80 -4.86 -0.63
N GLN A 45 -12.55 -4.61 -0.21
CA GLN A 45 -11.96 -5.30 0.95
C GLN A 45 -12.67 -4.95 2.27
N GLN A 46 -13.17 -3.72 2.41
CA GLN A 46 -13.75 -3.24 3.67
C GLN A 46 -15.16 -3.78 3.96
N GLN A 47 -15.84 -4.36 2.97
CA GLN A 47 -17.14 -4.97 3.18
C GLN A 47 -17.00 -6.31 3.92
N THR A 48 -17.07 -6.26 5.25
CA THR A 48 -17.18 -7.47 6.06
C THR A 48 -18.61 -7.97 6.05
N ASP A 49 -18.79 -9.21 5.59
CA ASP A 49 -20.08 -9.89 5.58
C ASP A 49 -20.51 -10.22 7.02
N PRO A 50 -21.70 -9.81 7.50
CA PRO A 50 -22.19 -10.11 8.85
C PRO A 50 -22.24 -11.63 9.12
N ALA A 51 -22.58 -12.44 8.13
CA ALA A 51 -22.62 -13.91 8.27
C ALA A 51 -21.23 -14.49 8.58
N ARG A 52 -20.16 -13.84 8.09
CA ARG A 52 -18.79 -14.23 8.41
C ARG A 52 -18.42 -13.93 9.86
N GLN A 53 -18.92 -12.82 10.41
CA GLN A 53 -18.62 -12.44 11.80
C GLN A 53 -19.25 -13.42 12.78
N GLU A 54 -20.51 -13.79 12.56
CA GLU A 54 -21.22 -14.81 13.36
C GLU A 54 -20.51 -16.16 13.33
N LYS A 55 -20.11 -16.62 12.13
CA LYS A 55 -19.35 -17.87 11.98
C LYS A 55 -18.04 -17.85 12.78
N ILE A 56 -17.32 -16.73 12.77
CA ILE A 56 -16.07 -16.59 13.52
C ILE A 56 -16.34 -16.65 15.02
N ALA A 57 -17.38 -15.97 15.52
CA ALA A 57 -17.74 -16.01 16.93
C ALA A 57 -18.05 -17.43 17.41
N HIS A 58 -18.87 -18.17 16.65
CA HIS A 58 -19.19 -19.56 16.96
C HIS A 58 -17.94 -20.47 17.01
N ILE A 59 -17.04 -20.34 16.04
CA ILE A 59 -15.78 -21.13 16.04
C ILE A 59 -14.92 -20.77 17.25
N LYS A 60 -14.82 -19.48 17.62
CA LYS A 60 -14.07 -19.06 18.81
C LYS A 60 -14.64 -19.69 20.08
N ASP A 61 -15.95 -19.71 20.24
CA ASP A 61 -16.61 -20.33 21.39
C ASP A 61 -16.32 -21.85 21.44
N GLN A 62 -16.39 -22.54 20.30
CA GLN A 62 -16.06 -23.97 20.24
C GLN A 62 -14.60 -24.26 20.59
N ILE A 63 -13.67 -23.40 20.17
CA ILE A 63 -12.25 -23.52 20.52
C ILE A 63 -12.04 -23.30 22.01
N GLN A 64 -12.64 -22.25 22.58
CA GLN A 64 -12.54 -21.94 24.01
C GLN A 64 -13.11 -23.07 24.88
N ASN A 65 -14.21 -23.69 24.45
CA ASN A 65 -14.82 -24.82 25.14
C ASN A 65 -14.12 -26.15 24.87
N GLY A 66 -13.09 -26.20 24.01
CA GLY A 66 -12.36 -27.42 23.65
C GLY A 66 -13.17 -28.43 22.84
N THR A 67 -14.33 -28.03 22.30
CA THR A 67 -15.23 -28.90 21.52
C THR A 67 -14.99 -28.80 20.02
N TYR A 68 -14.10 -27.91 19.57
CA TYR A 68 -13.75 -27.77 18.16
C TYR A 68 -13.06 -29.03 17.64
N LYS A 69 -13.71 -29.72 16.70
CA LYS A 69 -13.17 -30.88 16.00
C LYS A 69 -12.89 -30.51 14.55
N ILE A 70 -11.70 -30.87 14.09
CA ILE A 70 -11.31 -30.68 12.70
C ILE A 70 -11.89 -31.84 11.89
N ASP A 71 -12.75 -31.53 10.93
CA ASP A 71 -13.17 -32.48 9.91
C ASP A 71 -12.14 -32.47 8.76
N HIS A 72 -11.36 -33.55 8.67
CA HIS A 72 -10.33 -33.70 7.65
C HIS A 72 -10.91 -33.85 6.23
N GLN A 73 -12.11 -34.42 6.09
CA GLN A 73 -12.76 -34.58 4.79
C GLN A 73 -13.26 -33.24 4.26
N GLU A 74 -13.93 -32.45 5.11
CA GLU A 74 -14.34 -31.10 4.75
C GLU A 74 -13.15 -30.19 4.46
N LEU A 75 -12.07 -30.31 5.25
CA LEU A 75 -10.83 -29.56 5.02
C LEU A 75 -10.26 -29.86 3.62
N ALA A 76 -10.07 -31.14 3.28
CA ALA A 76 -9.57 -31.53 1.97
C ALA A 76 -10.48 -31.05 0.83
N LYS A 77 -11.81 -31.17 0.99
CA LYS A 77 -12.80 -30.67 0.04
C LYS A 77 -12.70 -29.16 -0.15
N SER A 78 -12.51 -28.39 0.93
CA SER A 78 -12.38 -26.93 0.87
C SER A 78 -11.14 -26.49 0.11
N ILE A 79 -9.99 -27.15 0.36
CA ILE A 79 -8.73 -26.89 -0.33
C ILE A 79 -8.87 -27.23 -1.81
N TYR A 80 -9.39 -28.41 -2.12
CA TYR A 80 -9.61 -28.83 -3.51
C TYR A 80 -10.53 -27.87 -4.26
N ASN A 81 -11.66 -27.49 -3.67
CA ASN A 81 -12.61 -26.58 -4.29
C ASN A 81 -12.00 -25.20 -4.57
N TYR A 82 -11.20 -24.67 -3.62
CA TYR A 82 -10.58 -23.36 -3.76
C TYR A 82 -9.55 -23.31 -4.89
N TYR A 83 -8.70 -24.33 -5.01
CA TYR A 83 -7.59 -24.33 -5.96
C TYR A 83 -7.92 -24.97 -7.32
N VAL A 84 -8.76 -26.02 -7.33
CA VAL A 84 -8.99 -26.84 -8.53
C VAL A 84 -10.28 -26.47 -9.25
N ASN A 85 -11.37 -26.27 -8.50
CA ASN A 85 -12.68 -25.99 -9.09
C ASN A 85 -12.92 -24.51 -9.39
N LYS A 86 -12.05 -23.62 -8.91
CA LYS A 86 -12.13 -22.18 -9.16
C LYS A 86 -11.46 -21.84 -10.50
N LYS A 87 -12.04 -22.35 -11.59
CA LYS A 87 -11.79 -21.84 -12.94
C LYS A 87 -12.73 -20.69 -13.26
#